data_AF-A0A9E0TWV4-F1
#
_entry.id   AF-A0A9E0TWV4-F1
#
_cell.length_a   1.000
_cell.length_b   1.000
_cell.length_c   1.000
_cell.angle_alpha   90.00
_cell.angle_beta   90.00
_cell.angle_gamma   90.00
#
_symmetry.space_group_name_H-M   'P 1'
#
loop_
_entity.id
_entity.type
_entity.pdbx_description
1 polymer ?
#
loop_
_entity_poly.entity_id
_entity_poly.type
_entity_poly.pdbx_seq_one_letter_code
_entity_poly.pdbx_strand_id
1 'polypeptide(L)' 'MEWWLNSDLLTQEYFLKRVAAGEIKLCVGGCGRLIEKDEGCNFVECTTCKVQMCWVCNKKKYGEDGCNDLSHNSH' A
#
# COMPACT_ATOMS: atom_id res chain seq x y z
N MET A 1 -6.73 -34.20 -19.30
CA MET A 1 -6.28 -34.09 -17.89
C MET A 1 -5.30 -32.94 -17.87
N GLU A 2 -5.81 -31.71 -17.75
CA GLU A 2 -5.01 -30.49 -17.90
C GLU A 2 -5.32 -29.57 -16.72
N TRP A 3 -4.70 -29.85 -15.58
CA TRP A 3 -4.87 -29.09 -14.33
C TRP A 3 -3.75 -28.07 -14.09
N TRP A 4 -3.08 -27.59 -15.16
CA TRP A 4 -1.87 -26.77 -15.03
C TRP A 4 -1.83 -25.50 -15.89
N LEU A 5 -2.96 -25.03 -16.44
CA LEU A 5 -2.98 -23.82 -17.28
C LEU A 5 -3.56 -22.57 -16.61
N ASN A 6 -3.90 -22.61 -15.32
CA ASN A 6 -4.63 -21.52 -14.63
C ASN A 6 -3.93 -20.97 -13.38
N SER A 7 -2.62 -21.17 -13.17
CA SER A 7 -1.96 -20.65 -11.96
C SER A 7 -1.57 -19.17 -12.04
N ASP A 8 -1.44 -18.60 -13.24
CA ASP A 8 -0.92 -17.23 -13.45
C ASP A 8 -2.03 -16.15 -13.51
N LEU A 9 -3.23 -16.50 -13.97
CA LEU A 9 -4.36 -15.56 -14.04
C LEU A 9 -5.00 -15.34 -12.67
N LEU A 10 -5.09 -16.39 -11.84
CA LEU A 10 -5.64 -16.30 -10.49
C LEU A 10 -4.85 -15.35 -9.61
N THR A 11 -3.52 -15.33 -9.72
CA THR A 11 -2.66 -14.43 -8.96
C THR A 11 -2.80 -12.98 -9.42
N GLN A 12 -2.99 -12.73 -10.73
CA GLN A 12 -3.15 -11.39 -11.28
C GLN A 12 -4.53 -10.78 -10.97
N GLU A 13 -5.61 -11.54 -11.12
CA GLU A 13 -6.97 -11.11 -10.72
C GLU A 13 -7.08 -10.90 -9.20
N TYR A 14 -6.48 -11.80 -8.41
CA TYR A 14 -6.41 -11.67 -6.96
C TYR A 14 -5.68 -10.38 -6.56
N PHE A 15 -4.56 -10.09 -7.21
CA PHE A 15 -3.79 -8.87 -7.00
C PHE A 15 -4.62 -7.61 -7.30
N LEU A 16 -5.29 -7.56 -8.46
CA LEU A 16 -6.13 -6.43 -8.85
C LEU A 16 -7.27 -6.19 -7.85
N LYS A 17 -7.90 -7.26 -7.35
CA LYS A 17 -8.96 -7.17 -6.34
C LYS A 17 -8.47 -6.54 -5.05
N ARG A 18 -7.28 -6.92 -4.57
CA ARG A 18 -6.72 -6.38 -3.33
C ARG A 18 -6.25 -4.93 -3.47
N VAL A 19 -5.74 -4.54 -4.64
CA VAL A 19 -5.44 -3.12 -4.94
C VAL A 19 -6.73 -2.30 -4.99
N ALA A 20 -7.77 -2.80 -5.65
CA ALA A 20 -9.08 -2.16 -5.73
C ALA A 20 -9.78 -2.05 -4.36
N ALA A 21 -9.64 -3.07 -3.52
CA ALA A 21 -10.12 -3.07 -2.13
C ALA A 21 -9.30 -2.14 -1.22
N GLY A 22 -8.16 -1.63 -1.69
CA GLY A 22 -7.28 -0.78 -0.90
C GLY A 22 -6.63 -1.54 0.26
N GLU A 23 -6.34 -2.84 0.05
CA GLU A 23 -5.59 -3.72 0.95
C GLU A 23 -4.08 -3.74 0.64
N ILE A 24 -3.71 -3.36 -0.59
CA ILE A 24 -2.33 -3.25 -1.04
C ILE A 24 -2.16 -1.89 -1.75
N LYS A 25 -1.05 -1.20 -1.48
CA LYS A 25 -0.68 0.06 -2.14
C LYS A 25 0.74 0.03 -2.67
N LEU A 26 0.99 0.81 -3.73
CA LEU A 26 2.33 0.96 -4.30
C LEU A 26 3.16 1.96 -3.49
N CYS A 27 4.45 1.67 -3.36
CA CYS A 27 5.37 2.56 -2.67
C CYS A 27 5.47 3.95 -3.33
N VAL A 28 5.11 5.00 -2.59
CA VAL A 28 5.25 6.42 -3.00
C VAL A 28 6.71 6.88 -3.12
N GLY A 29 7.65 6.09 -2.60
CA GLY A 29 9.09 6.33 -2.78
C GLY A 29 9.60 6.00 -4.18
N GLY A 30 8.77 5.42 -5.04
CA GLY A 30 9.14 5.08 -6.43
C GLY A 30 9.93 3.78 -6.57
N CYS A 31 10.09 2.97 -5.50
CA CYS A 31 10.79 1.69 -5.58
C CYS A 31 9.96 0.55 -6.19
N GLY A 32 8.68 0.80 -6.50
CA GLY A 32 7.78 -0.19 -7.10
C GLY A 32 7.33 -1.32 -6.17
N ARG A 33 7.72 -1.31 -4.89
CA ARG A 33 7.29 -2.34 -3.93
C ARG A 33 5.82 -2.15 -3.53
N LEU A 34 5.13 -3.27 -3.39
CA LEU A 34 3.79 -3.38 -2.84
C LEU A 34 3.85 -3.37 -1.31
N ILE A 35 3.01 -2.56 -0.70
CA ILE A 35 2.86 -2.44 0.76
C ILE A 35 1.46 -2.90 1.12
N GLU A 36 1.38 -3.82 2.07
CA GLU A 36 0.13 -4.31 2.65
C GLU A 36 -0.21 -3.49 3.91
N LYS A 37 -1.51 -3.35 4.20
CA LYS A 37 -1.93 -2.63 5.40
C LYS A 37 -1.58 -3.44 6.64
N ASP A 38 -0.93 -2.80 7.59
CA ASP A 38 -0.79 -3.33 8.95
C ASP A 38 -2.01 -2.90 9.78
N GLU A 39 -2.60 -3.82 10.56
CA GLU A 39 -3.74 -3.50 11.41
C GLU A 39 -3.29 -2.64 12.61
N GLY A 40 -3.70 -1.38 12.63
CA GLY A 40 -3.57 -0.50 13.80
C GLY A 40 -2.89 0.84 13.52
N CYS A 41 -2.04 0.93 12.50
CA CYS A 41 -1.38 2.18 12.14
C CYS A 41 -1.68 2.59 10.69
N ASN A 42 -2.09 3.85 10.50
CA ASN A 42 -2.25 4.41 9.16
C ASN A 42 -0.90 4.72 8.51
N PHE A 43 0.21 4.71 9.24
CA PHE A 43 1.54 4.90 8.66
C PHE A 43 2.22 3.56 8.43
N VAL A 44 2.49 3.25 7.17
CA VAL A 44 3.21 2.05 6.75
C VAL A 44 4.60 2.44 6.24
N GLU A 45 5.60 1.63 6.57
CA GLU A 45 6.97 1.83 6.12
C GLU A 45 7.31 0.84 4.99
N CYS A 46 7.87 1.35 3.90
CA CYS A 46 8.42 0.48 2.87
C CYS A 46 9.68 -0.22 3.39
N THR A 47 9.63 -1.54 3.50
CA THR A 47 10.78 -2.34 3.94
C THR A 47 12.01 -2.27 3.00
N THR A 48 11.83 -1.84 1.74
CA THR A 48 12.93 -1.70 0.76
C THR A 48 13.56 -0.31 0.77
N CYS A 49 12.78 0.75 0.55
CA CYS A 49 13.33 2.11 0.47
C CYS A 49 13.21 2.90 1.78
N LYS A 50 12.64 2.28 2.84
CA LYS A 50 12.42 2.87 4.17
C LYS A 50 11.58 4.16 4.17
N VAL A 51 10.88 4.43 3.07
CA VAL A 51 9.93 5.53 3.00
C VAL A 51 8.68 5.18 3.79
N GLN A 52 8.34 6.05 4.74
CA GLN A 52 7.07 6.02 5.45
C GLN A 52 6.00 6.75 4.62
N MET A 53 4.82 6.14 4.52
CA MET A 53 3.68 6.71 3.84
C MET A 53 2.42 6.51 4.68
N CYS A 54 1.41 7.33 4.42
CA CYS A 54 0.11 7.11 5.02
C CYS A 54 -0.80 6.29 4.11
N TRP A 55 -1.40 5.26 4.68
CA TRP A 55 -2.38 4.40 4.06
C TRP A 55 -3.60 5.17 3.59
N VAL A 56 -4.08 6.15 4.35
CA VAL A 56 -5.30 6.90 4.00
C VAL A 56 -5.03 7.83 2.82
N CYS A 57 -4.04 8.70 2.94
CA CYS A 57 -3.77 9.77 1.97
C CYS A 57 -2.93 9.29 0.77
N ASN A 58 -2.29 8.10 0.85
CA ASN A 58 -1.33 7.58 -0.13
C ASN A 58 -0.21 8.59 -0.49
N LYS A 59 0.24 9.37 0.50
CA LYS A 59 1.36 10.31 0.37
C LYS A 59 2.51 9.91 1.29
N LYS A 60 3.70 10.39 0.95
CA LYS A 60 4.89 10.30 1.80
C LYS A 60 4.65 11.03 3.12
N LYS A 61 5.06 10.43 4.24
CA LYS A 61 5.08 11.08 5.55
C LYS A 61 6.20 12.11 5.58
N TYR A 62 5.88 13.33 5.99
CA TYR A 62 6.85 14.41 6.19
C TYR A 62 6.80 14.84 7.67
N GLY A 63 7.80 14.48 8.46
CA GLY A 63 7.87 14.86 9.89
C GLY A 63 6.95 14.05 10.82
N GLU A 64 6.84 14.53 12.07
CA GLU A 64 6.06 13.91 13.15
C GLU A 64 4.53 14.05 12.96
N ASP A 65 4.08 15.15 12.33
CA ASP A 65 2.66 15.51 12.17
C ASP A 65 1.92 14.92 10.96
N GLY A 66 2.50 13.95 10.25
CA GLY A 66 1.77 13.19 9.22
C GLY A 66 1.75 13.82 7.83
N CYS A 67 0.85 13.33 6.95
CA CYS A 67 0.77 13.78 5.55
C CYS A 67 0.71 15.31 5.49
N ASN A 68 1.47 15.96 4.61
CA ASN A 68 1.36 17.41 4.34
C ASN A 68 0.02 17.74 3.64
N ASP A 69 -1.10 17.43 4.26
CA ASP A 69 -2.37 18.03 4.00
C ASP A 69 -2.79 18.76 5.28
N LEU A 70 -3.11 20.03 5.14
CA LEU A 70 -3.56 20.94 6.20
C LEU A 70 -4.96 20.53 6.74
N SER A 71 -5.28 19.24 6.80
CA SER A 71 -6.65 18.75 6.96
C SER A 71 -6.83 17.44 7.74
N HIS A 72 -5.79 16.87 8.36
CA HIS A 72 -6.00 15.90 9.45
C HIS A 72 -5.97 16.62 10.79
N ASN A 73 -7.04 17.38 11.05
CA ASN A 73 -7.30 17.91 12.38
C ASN A 73 -7.61 16.71 13.28
N SER A 74 -6.61 16.28 14.05
CA SER A 74 -6.80 15.44 15.22
C SER A 74 -7.78 16.15 16.14
N HIS A 75 -8.98 15.61 16.30
CA HIS A 75 -9.93 16.03 17.34
C HIS A 75 -10.19 14.86 18.27
#